data_AF-A0A942NRN2-F1
#
_entry.id   AF-A0A942NRN2-F1
#
_cell.length_a   1.000
_cell.length_b   1.000
_cell.length_c   1.000
_cell.angle_alpha   90.00
_cell.angle_beta   90.00
_cell.angle_gamma   90.00
#
_symmetry.space_group_name_H-M   'P 1'
#
loop_
_entity.id
_entity.type
_entity.pdbx_description
1 polymer ?
#
loop_
_entity_poly.entity_id
_entity_poly.type
_entity_poly.pdbx_seq_one_letter_code
_entity_poly.pdbx_strand_id
1 'polypeptide(L)'
;LIYSAELGHESLVIFSEIWYTAGWKAYIGGVEQPLIRANYALRALRVASGTSQIELKFEPKVWAIGQKVSLVSSALLLLLILAWAYSELKGRKQSTK
;
A
#
# COMPACT_ATOMS: atom_id res chain seq x y z
N LEU A 1 -0.08 8.93 -9.45
CA LEU A 1 -0.62 9.70 -10.59
C LEU A 1 -0.58 11.17 -10.23
N ILE A 2 -0.23 12.05 -11.17
CA ILE A 2 -0.15 13.49 -10.95
C ILE A 2 -1.06 14.17 -11.97
N TYR A 3 -1.95 15.05 -11.50
CA TYR A 3 -2.83 15.87 -12.32
C TYR A 3 -2.58 17.34 -12.03
N SER A 4 -2.66 18.18 -13.06
CA SER A 4 -2.68 19.63 -12.92
C SER A 4 -4.08 20.13 -13.19
N ALA A 5 -4.60 20.99 -12.32
CA ALA A 5 -5.90 21.62 -12.47
C ALA A 5 -5.75 23.14 -12.32
N GLU A 6 -6.34 23.88 -13.24
CA GLU A 6 -6.49 25.32 -13.17
C GLU A 6 -7.99 25.64 -13.14
N LEU A 7 -8.46 26.22 -12.04
CA LEU A 7 -9.87 26.36 -11.77
C LEU A 7 -10.20 27.82 -11.47
N GLY A 8 -11.19 28.40 -12.15
CA GLY A 8 -11.66 29.75 -11.85
C GLY A 8 -12.44 29.85 -10.53
N HIS A 9 -13.00 28.73 -10.06
CA HIS A 9 -13.79 28.62 -8.84
C HIS A 9 -13.52 27.30 -8.15
N GLU A 10 -13.87 27.20 -6.86
CA GLU A 10 -13.88 25.92 -6.17
C GLU A 10 -14.76 24.92 -6.94
N SER A 11 -14.18 23.77 -7.28
CA SER A 11 -14.81 22.79 -8.16
C SER A 11 -14.62 21.37 -7.66
N LEU A 12 -15.55 20.49 -8.05
CA LEU A 12 -15.40 19.05 -7.85
C LEU A 12 -14.71 18.46 -9.08
N VAL A 13 -13.45 18.06 -8.94
CA VAL A 13 -12.68 17.42 -10.01
C VAL A 13 -12.97 15.92 -9.99
N ILE A 14 -13.48 15.38 -11.10
CA ILE A 14 -13.77 13.96 -11.27
C ILE A 14 -12.65 13.31 -12.07
N PHE A 15 -12.14 12.18 -11.58
CA PHE A 15 -11.10 11.41 -12.23
C PHE A 15 -11.74 10.16 -12.87
N SER A 16 -11.27 9.77 -14.06
CA SER A 16 -11.68 8.53 -14.74
C SER A 16 -11.04 7.29 -14.10
N GLU A 17 -11.14 7.19 -12.78
CA GLU A 17 -10.42 6.25 -11.95
C GLU A 17 -11.39 5.57 -10.98
N ILE A 18 -11.32 4.23 -10.88
CA ILE A 18 -12.31 3.43 -10.15
C ILE A 18 -12.32 3.74 -8.65
N TRP A 19 -13.50 3.96 -8.09
CA TRP A 19 -13.72 4.11 -6.65
C TRP A 19 -13.33 2.82 -5.92
N TYR A 20 -12.24 2.90 -5.17
CA TYR A 20 -11.76 1.81 -4.33
C TYR A 20 -11.26 2.36 -3.00
N THR A 21 -11.89 1.93 -1.92
CA THR A 21 -11.68 2.49 -0.57
C THR A 21 -10.37 2.04 0.09
N ALA A 22 -9.77 0.95 -0.39
CA ALA A 22 -8.64 0.32 0.29
C ALA A 22 -7.28 0.71 -0.32
N GLY A 23 -6.89 1.98 -0.16
CA GLY A 23 -5.49 2.40 -0.32
C GLY A 23 -5.27 3.64 -1.18
N TRP A 24 -6.26 4.13 -1.91
CA TRP A 24 -6.08 5.38 -2.65
C TRP A 24 -6.18 6.60 -1.75
N LYS A 25 -5.20 7.49 -1.88
CA LYS A 25 -5.12 8.78 -1.22
C LYS A 25 -4.87 9.89 -2.22
N ALA A 26 -5.42 11.07 -1.94
CA ALA A 26 -5.19 12.27 -2.73
C ALA A 26 -4.42 13.29 -1.92
N TYR A 27 -3.52 14.02 -2.56
CA TYR A 27 -2.74 15.08 -1.92
C TYR A 27 -2.72 16.33 -2.81
N ILE A 28 -2.79 17.50 -2.17
CA ILE A 28 -2.56 18.80 -2.81
C ILE A 28 -1.50 19.52 -1.96
N GLY A 29 -0.37 19.88 -2.57
CA GLY A 29 0.75 20.48 -1.84
C GLY A 29 1.30 19.59 -0.71
N GLY A 30 1.21 18.26 -0.86
CA GLY A 30 1.62 17.28 0.15
C GLY A 30 0.62 17.04 1.29
N VAL A 31 -0.49 17.79 1.36
CA VAL A 31 -1.53 17.60 2.38
C VAL A 31 -2.61 16.66 1.87
N GLU A 32 -2.93 15.62 2.65
CA GLU A 32 -3.95 14.62 2.29
C GLU A 32 -5.33 15.26 2.21
N GLN A 33 -6.05 14.97 1.12
CA GLN A 33 -7.39 15.45 0.84
C GLN A 33 -8.37 14.27 0.74
N PRO A 34 -9.60 14.41 1.26
CA PRO A 34 -10.58 13.34 1.25
C PRO A 34 -11.11 13.08 -0.17
N LEU A 35 -10.98 11.85 -0.64
CA LEU A 35 -11.60 11.40 -1.88
C LEU A 35 -13.10 11.14 -1.70
N ILE A 36 -13.88 11.51 -2.71
CA ILE A 36 -15.33 11.38 -2.76
C ILE A 36 -15.71 10.41 -3.88
N ARG A 37 -16.74 9.59 -3.66
CA ARG A 37 -17.31 8.75 -4.73
C ARG A 37 -18.21 9.60 -5.63
N ALA A 38 -17.92 9.61 -6.92
CA ALA A 38 -18.72 10.28 -7.95
C ALA A 38 -19.25 9.27 -8.96
N ASN A 39 -20.41 9.54 -9.55
CA ASN A 39 -21.00 8.73 -10.63
C ASN A 39 -20.95 7.21 -10.35
N TYR A 40 -21.21 6.83 -9.10
CA TYR A 40 -21.18 5.45 -8.57
C TYR A 40 -19.81 4.75 -8.55
N ALA A 41 -19.01 4.89 -9.60
CA ALA A 41 -17.76 4.13 -9.79
C ALA A 41 -16.52 5.02 -9.91
N LEU A 42 -16.66 6.34 -9.98
CA LEU A 42 -15.52 7.25 -10.14
C LEU A 42 -15.11 7.85 -8.80
N ARG A 43 -13.88 8.36 -8.75
CA ARG A 43 -13.40 9.17 -7.62
C ARG A 43 -13.40 10.65 -8.00
N ALA A 44 -13.59 11.49 -7.01
CA ALA A 44 -13.57 12.92 -7.14
C ALA A 44 -12.89 13.59 -5.95
N LEU A 45 -12.46 14.83 -6.13
CA LEU A 45 -11.82 15.65 -5.12
C LEU A 45 -12.37 17.07 -5.20
N ARG A 46 -12.65 17.68 -4.04
CA ARG A 46 -12.98 19.10 -3.96
C ARG A 46 -11.67 19.89 -4.01
N VAL A 47 -11.54 20.78 -4.98
CA VAL A 47 -10.31 21.55 -5.23
C VAL A 47 -10.67 23.04 -5.25
N ALA A 48 -9.91 23.83 -4.49
CA ALA A 48 -10.09 25.28 -4.46
C ALA A 48 -9.74 25.92 -5.81
N SER A 49 -10.19 27.16 -6.03
CA SER A 49 -9.81 27.94 -7.20
C SER A 49 -8.29 28.17 -7.27
N GLY A 50 -7.79 28.39 -8.48
CA GLY A 50 -6.37 28.59 -8.79
C GLY A 50 -5.73 27.35 -9.38
N THR A 51 -4.40 27.37 -9.43
CA THR A 51 -3.59 26.27 -9.96
C THR A 51 -3.24 25.31 -8.84
N SER A 52 -3.65 24.05 -8.98
CA SER A 52 -3.36 22.97 -8.03
C SER A 52 -2.71 21.79 -8.75
N GLN A 53 -1.70 21.21 -8.10
CA GLN A 53 -1.18 19.90 -8.47
C GLN A 53 -1.77 18.86 -7.52
N ILE A 54 -2.44 17.87 -8.09
CA ILE A 54 -3.14 16.81 -7.37
C ILE A 54 -2.35 15.51 -7.55
N GLU A 55 -1.89 14.94 -6.44
CA GLU A 55 -1.21 13.66 -6.43
C GLU A 55 -2.16 12.58 -5.92
N LEU A 56 -2.46 11.58 -6.75
CA LEU A 56 -3.14 10.36 -6.31
C LEU A 56 -2.11 9.25 -6.08
N LYS A 57 -2.05 8.71 -4.87
CA LYS A 57 -1.14 7.62 -4.48
C LYS A 57 -1.93 6.40 -4.04
N PHE A 58 -1.48 5.22 -4.45
CA PHE A 58 -2.04 3.95 -4.01
C PHE A 58 -1.14 3.35 -2.92
N GLU A 59 -1.57 3.51 -1.67
CA GLU A 59 -0.83 3.16 -0.45
C GLU A 59 -1.69 2.23 0.45
N PRO A 60 -2.01 1.00 -0.01
CA PRO A 60 -2.81 0.06 0.77
C PRO A 60 -2.05 -0.45 2.01
N LYS A 61 -2.65 -0.34 3.19
CA LYS A 61 -2.07 -0.86 4.45
C LYS A 61 -1.76 -2.35 4.39
N VAL A 62 -2.57 -3.12 3.66
CA VAL A 62 -2.44 -4.58 3.51
C VAL A 62 -1.11 -4.98 2.89
N TRP A 63 -0.58 -4.18 1.94
CA TRP A 63 0.73 -4.46 1.33
C TRP A 63 1.84 -4.44 2.37
N ALA A 64 1.91 -3.37 3.17
CA ALA A 64 2.92 -3.23 4.21
C ALA A 64 2.82 -4.31 5.30
N ILE A 65 1.60 -4.75 5.64
CA ILE A 65 1.38 -5.83 6.60
C ILE A 65 1.79 -7.17 6.00
N GLY A 66 1.35 -7.47 4.78
CA GLY A 66 1.65 -8.72 4.09
C GLY A 66 3.14 -8.94 3.91
N GLN A 67 3.89 -7.90 3.55
CA GLN A 67 5.34 -7.96 3.44
C GLN A 67 6.00 -8.35 4.77
N LYS A 68 5.58 -7.75 5.89
CA LYS A 68 6.10 -8.08 7.23
C LYS A 68 5.76 -9.53 7.63
N VAL A 69 4.52 -9.95 7.41
CA VAL A 69 4.07 -11.31 7.73
C VAL A 69 4.86 -12.34 6.91
N SER A 70 5.02 -12.10 5.61
CA SER A 70 5.81 -12.98 4.74
C SER A 70 7.25 -13.08 5.22
N LEU A 71 7.89 -11.97 5.56
CA LEU A 71 9.27 -11.94 6.04
C LEU A 71 9.44 -12.76 7.32
N VAL A 72 8.56 -12.55 8.31
CA VAL A 72 8.59 -13.28 9.58
C VAL A 72 8.36 -14.77 9.35
N SER A 73 7.40 -15.13 8.48
CA SER A 73 7.09 -16.53 8.15
C SER A 73 8.27 -17.22 7.46
N SER A 74 8.93 -16.55 6.51
CA SER A 74 10.13 -17.07 5.85
C SER A 74 11.30 -17.24 6.83
N ALA A 75 11.52 -16.29 7.74
CA ALA A 75 12.55 -16.39 8.76
C ALA A 75 12.29 -17.58 9.71
N LEU A 76 11.05 -17.74 10.18
CA LEU A 76 10.66 -18.87 11.02
C LEU A 76 10.86 -20.21 10.31
N LEU A 77 10.48 -20.31 9.03
CA LEU A 77 10.67 -21.53 8.24
C LEU A 77 12.15 -21.90 8.12
N LEU A 78 13.03 -20.92 7.83
CA LEU A 78 14.46 -21.14 7.76
C LEU A 78 15.04 -21.61 9.10
N LEU A 79 14.61 -21.02 10.21
CA LEU A 79 15.03 -21.44 11.55
C LEU A 79 14.62 -22.88 11.86
N LEU A 80 13.41 -23.29 11.47
CA LEU A 80 12.95 -24.66 11.65
C LEU A 80 13.77 -25.66 10.81
N ILE A 81 14.08 -25.32 9.56
CA ILE A 81 14.93 -26.14 8.69
C ILE A 81 16.33 -26.30 9.29
N LEU A 82 16.93 -25.20 9.77
CA LEU A 82 18.25 -25.21 10.40
C LEU A 82 18.26 -26.02 11.70
N ALA A 83 17.23 -25.88 12.54
CA ALA A 83 17.08 -26.65 13.77
C ALA A 83 16.95 -28.16 13.49
N TRP A 84 16.15 -28.52 12.48
CA TRP A 84 16.00 -29.90 12.03
C TRP A 84 17.33 -30.47 11.51
N ALA A 85 18.01 -29.76 10.59
CA ALA A 85 19.31 -30.17 10.07
C ALA A 85 20.36 -30.34 11.18
N TYR A 86 20.38 -29.43 12.17
CA TYR A 86 21.27 -29.53 13.33
C TYR A 86 20.98 -30.79 14.17
N SER A 87 19.71 -31.12 14.42
CA SER A 87 19.33 -32.31 15.19
C SER A 87 19.79 -33.61 14.51
N GLU A 88 19.66 -33.70 13.19
CA GLU A 88 20.08 -34.85 12.38
C GLU A 88 21.61 -35.03 12.41
N LEU A 89 22.37 -33.95 12.25
CA LEU A 89 23.83 -33.98 12.32
C LEU A 89 24.34 -34.39 13.72
N LYS A 90 23.65 -33.97 14.79
CA LYS A 90 23.99 -34.36 16.16
C LYS A 90 23.64 -35.83 16.44
N GLY A 91 22.50 -36.31 15.96
CA GLY A 91 22.06 -37.71 16.11
C GLY A 91 23.03 -38.70 15.46
N ARG A 92 23.53 -38.40 14.26
CA ARG A 92 24.51 -39.23 13.56
C ARG A 92 25.82 -39.41 14.34
N LYS A 93 26.31 -38.36 15.01
CA LYS A 93 27.52 -38.43 15.84
C LYS A 93 27.38 -39.32 17.07
N GLN A 94 26.16 -39.55 17.57
CA GLN A 94 25.93 -40.41 18.73
C GLN A 94 25.78 -41.89 18.36
N SER A 95 25.36 -42.20 17.14
CA SER A 95 25.21 -43.59 16.67
C SER A 95 26.51 -44.25 16.19
N THR A 96 27.60 -43.49 16.02
CA THR A 96 28.92 -43.99 15.57
C THR A 96 29.92 -44.16 16.72
N LYS A 97 29.49 -43.96 17.97
CA LYS A 97 30.23 -44.34 19.19
C LYS A 97 29.61 -45.58 19.79
#